data_AF-A0A1Y6FT18-F1
#
_entry.id   AF-A0A1Y6FT18-F1
#
_cell.length_a   1.000
_cell.length_b   1.000
_cell.length_c   1.000
_cell.angle_alpha   90.00
_cell.angle_beta   90.00
_cell.angle_gamma   90.00
#
_symmetry.space_group_name_H-M   'P 1'
#
loop_
_entity.id
_entity.type
_entity.pdbx_description
1 polymer ?
#
loop_
_entity_poly.entity_id
_entity_poly.type
_entity_poly.pdbx_seq_one_letter_code
_entity_poly.pdbx_strand_id
1 'polypeptide(L)'
;MDKFPYNKDKQQAFQAAQQGYENAQGLFETIVSDSASYGHQLKHLKDEVNEAYQQIENALEVASEHQRSQLERFQQDLQSMVTEVNQTE
;
A
#
# COMPACT_ATOMS: atom_id res chain seq x y z
N MET A 1 0.93 -22.26 -26.97
CA MET A 1 1.64 -21.05 -27.44
C MET A 1 0.94 -19.86 -26.79
N ASP A 2 1.22 -19.69 -25.51
CA ASP A 2 0.54 -18.76 -24.60
C ASP A 2 0.94 -17.33 -24.92
N LYS A 3 0.06 -16.64 -25.63
CA LYS A 3 0.41 -15.43 -26.38
C LYS A 3 0.47 -14.15 -25.54
N PHE A 4 0.20 -14.18 -24.22
CA PHE A 4 0.17 -12.95 -23.39
C PHE A 4 0.51 -13.12 -21.89
N PRO A 5 1.64 -13.73 -21.49
CA PRO A 5 2.07 -13.70 -20.08
C PRO A 5 2.26 -12.24 -19.60
N TYR A 6 2.85 -11.41 -20.45
CA TYR A 6 3.25 -10.04 -20.14
C TYR A 6 2.11 -9.09 -19.74
N ASN A 7 0.87 -9.33 -20.17
CA ASN A 7 -0.28 -8.48 -19.79
C ASN A 7 -0.95 -8.95 -18.49
N LYS A 8 -0.85 -10.26 -18.19
CA LYS A 8 -1.38 -10.83 -16.96
C LYS A 8 -0.58 -10.34 -15.76
N ASP A 9 0.75 -10.26 -15.91
CA ASP A 9 1.65 -9.73 -14.89
C ASP A 9 1.36 -8.26 -14.54
N LYS A 10 0.95 -7.42 -15.52
CA LYS A 10 0.63 -6.00 -15.25
C LYS A 10 -0.63 -5.80 -14.45
N GLN A 11 -1.70 -6.51 -14.83
CA GLN A 11 -2.97 -6.40 -14.12
C GLN A 11 -2.84 -6.96 -12.71
N GLN A 12 -2.09 -8.05 -12.55
CA GLN A 12 -1.81 -8.64 -11.25
C GLN A 12 -1.00 -7.71 -10.35
N ALA A 13 0.04 -7.05 -10.88
CA ALA A 13 0.84 -6.11 -10.11
C ALA A 13 0.02 -4.90 -9.62
N PHE A 14 -0.79 -4.31 -10.50
CA PHE A 14 -1.67 -3.20 -10.10
C PHE A 14 -2.72 -3.61 -9.07
N GLN A 15 -3.34 -4.79 -9.24
CA GLN A 15 -4.31 -5.32 -8.28
C GLN A 15 -3.68 -5.61 -6.92
N ALA A 16 -2.46 -6.17 -6.90
CA ALA A 16 -1.73 -6.40 -5.65
C ALA A 16 -1.48 -5.08 -4.93
N ALA A 17 -0.93 -4.08 -5.64
CA ALA A 17 -0.68 -2.75 -5.08
C ALA A 17 -1.95 -2.07 -4.53
N GLN A 18 -3.08 -2.20 -5.24
CA GLN A 18 -4.38 -1.72 -4.76
C GLN A 18 -4.82 -2.43 -3.49
N GLN A 19 -4.69 -3.75 -3.42
CA GLN A 19 -5.06 -4.53 -2.24
C GLN A 19 -4.19 -4.19 -1.03
N GLY A 20 -2.86 -4.06 -1.21
CA GLY A 20 -1.96 -3.64 -0.14
C GLY A 20 -2.31 -2.25 0.40
N TYR A 21 -2.63 -1.31 -0.50
CA TYR A 21 -3.10 0.01 -0.11
C TYR A 21 -4.41 -0.05 0.71
N GLU A 22 -5.41 -0.81 0.27
CA GLU A 22 -6.69 -0.94 0.97
C GLU A 22 -6.53 -1.60 2.35
N ASN A 23 -5.65 -2.60 2.48
CA ASN A 23 -5.32 -3.23 3.75
C ASN A 23 -4.70 -2.22 4.73
N ALA A 24 -3.68 -1.48 4.29
CA ALA A 24 -3.02 -0.46 5.11
C ALA A 24 -3.99 0.65 5.52
N GLN A 25 -4.82 1.14 4.59
CA GLN A 25 -5.85 2.15 4.87
C GLN A 25 -6.84 1.62 5.92
N GLY A 26 -7.34 0.39 5.76
CA GLY A 26 -8.27 -0.21 6.72
C GLY A 26 -7.67 -0.35 8.12
N LEU A 27 -6.41 -0.76 8.24
CA LEU A 27 -5.73 -0.79 9.54
C LEU A 27 -5.60 0.61 10.15
N PHE A 28 -5.20 1.59 9.34
CA PHE A 28 -5.06 2.98 9.77
C PHE A 28 -6.39 3.55 10.30
N GLU A 29 -7.52 3.26 9.64
CA GLU A 29 -8.84 3.68 10.12
C GLU A 29 -9.24 3.05 11.47
N THR A 30 -8.63 1.92 11.84
CA THR A 30 -8.90 1.23 13.12
C THR A 30 -7.89 1.52 14.22
N ILE A 31 -6.81 2.26 13.94
CA ILE A 31 -5.77 2.51 14.93
C ILE A 31 -6.30 3.47 16.02
N VAL A 32 -6.11 3.10 17.29
CA VAL A 32 -6.57 3.92 18.43
C VAL A 32 -5.39 4.23 19.32
N SER A 33 -4.96 5.50 19.33
CA SER A 33 -3.77 5.99 20.03
C SER A 33 -3.80 5.80 21.55
N ASP A 34 -4.98 5.85 22.17
CA ASP A 34 -5.15 5.68 23.62
C ASP A 34 -5.28 4.20 24.07
N SER A 35 -5.20 3.24 23.14
CA SER A 35 -5.39 1.82 23.46
C SER A 35 -4.11 1.15 23.97
N ALA A 36 -4.25 0.20 24.90
CA ALA A 36 -3.13 -0.64 25.35
C ALA A 36 -2.50 -1.49 24.21
N SER A 37 -3.22 -1.64 23.09
CA SER A 37 -2.78 -2.34 21.88
C SER A 37 -2.08 -1.44 20.85
N TYR A 38 -2.00 -0.12 21.09
CA TYR A 38 -1.56 0.85 20.09
C TYR A 38 -0.21 0.50 19.46
N GLY A 39 0.81 0.18 20.27
CA GLY A 39 2.13 -0.17 19.75
C GLY A 39 2.14 -1.42 18.84
N HIS A 40 1.28 -2.40 19.11
CA HIS A 40 1.13 -3.58 18.25
C HIS A 40 0.42 -3.23 16.95
N GLN A 41 -0.66 -2.45 17.02
CA GLN A 41 -1.40 -1.98 15.83
C GLN A 41 -0.51 -1.11 14.95
N LEU A 42 0.27 -0.22 15.54
CA LEU A 42 1.23 0.63 14.86
C LEU A 42 2.29 -0.18 14.13
N LYS A 43 2.85 -1.19 14.79
CA LYS A 43 3.81 -2.10 14.15
C LYS A 43 3.17 -2.81 12.95
N HIS A 44 1.97 -3.35 13.12
CA HIS A 44 1.26 -4.05 12.03
C HIS A 44 0.98 -3.13 10.85
N LEU A 45 0.51 -1.90 11.10
CA LEU A 45 0.31 -0.89 10.07
C LEU A 45 1.61 -0.58 9.32
N LYS A 46 2.73 -0.39 10.03
CA LYS A 46 4.05 -0.15 9.41
C LYS A 46 4.47 -1.32 8.51
N ASP A 47 4.20 -2.56 8.94
CA ASP A 47 4.51 -3.76 8.16
C ASP A 47 3.66 -3.82 6.87
N GLU A 48 2.34 -3.59 6.95
CA GLU A 48 1.45 -3.56 5.77
C GLU A 48 1.78 -2.41 4.82
N VAL A 49 2.11 -1.22 5.35
CA VAL A 49 2.51 -0.07 4.53
C VAL A 49 3.78 -0.40 3.74
N ASN A 50 4.77 -1.03 4.38
CA ASN A 50 5.99 -1.46 3.69
C ASN A 50 5.70 -2.49 2.58
N GLU A 51 4.83 -3.46 2.83
CA GLU A 51 4.42 -4.43 1.81
C GLU A 51 3.71 -3.74 0.64
N ALA A 52 2.78 -2.83 0.93
CA ALA A 52 2.08 -2.05 -0.09
C ALA A 52 3.05 -1.20 -0.93
N TYR A 53 4.07 -0.59 -0.32
CA TYR A 53 5.12 0.12 -1.07
C TYR A 53 5.84 -0.78 -2.06
N GLN A 54 6.25 -1.97 -1.63
CA GLN A 54 6.94 -2.92 -2.52
C GLN A 54 6.03 -3.35 -3.68
N GLN A 55 4.75 -3.60 -3.41
CA GLN A 55 3.78 -3.94 -4.45
C GLN A 55 3.57 -2.78 -5.44
N ILE A 56 3.52 -1.54 -4.94
CA ILE A 56 3.42 -0.34 -5.77
C ILE A 56 4.66 -0.17 -6.65
N GLU A 57 5.87 -0.33 -6.11
CA GLU A 57 7.10 -0.24 -6.89
C GLU A 57 7.11 -1.24 -8.05
N ASN A 58 6.76 -2.50 -7.78
CA ASN A 58 6.61 -3.53 -8.81
C ASN A 58 5.53 -3.17 -9.85
N ALA A 59 4.41 -2.60 -9.40
CA ALA A 59 3.34 -2.18 -10.30
C ALA A 59 3.76 -0.99 -11.19
N LEU A 60 4.54 -0.05 -10.67
CA LEU A 60 5.04 1.11 -11.40
C LEU A 60 5.94 0.70 -12.58
N GLU A 61 6.68 -0.40 -12.49
CA GLU A 61 7.54 -0.90 -13.57
C GLU A 61 6.74 -1.22 -14.85
N VAL A 62 5.50 -1.69 -14.69
CA VAL A 62 4.66 -2.20 -15.78
C VAL A 62 3.42 -1.38 -16.06
N ALA A 63 3.10 -0.41 -15.21
CA ALA A 63 1.90 0.43 -15.25
C ALA A 63 1.84 1.36 -16.46
N SER A 64 0.62 1.52 -17.00
CA SER A 64 0.25 2.61 -17.90
C SER A 64 0.31 3.98 -17.19
N GLU A 65 0.28 5.09 -17.93
CA GLU A 65 0.32 6.44 -17.35
C GLU A 65 -0.81 6.69 -16.33
N HIS A 66 -2.02 6.22 -16.62
CA HIS A 66 -3.14 6.34 -15.69
C HIS A 66 -2.96 5.49 -14.42
N GLN A 67 -2.40 4.29 -14.56
CA GLN A 67 -2.09 3.45 -13.40
C GLN A 67 -0.95 4.05 -12.58
N ARG A 68 0.05 4.65 -13.23
CA ARG A 68 1.16 5.34 -12.56
C ARG A 68 0.67 6.46 -11.66
N SER A 69 -0.18 7.35 -12.17
CA SER A 69 -0.71 8.45 -11.36
C SER A 69 -1.53 7.96 -10.15
N GLN A 70 -2.24 6.83 -10.28
CA GLN A 70 -2.92 6.21 -9.14
C GLN A 70 -1.95 5.60 -8.13
N LEU A 71 -0.93 4.90 -8.60
CA LEU A 71 0.10 4.28 -7.76
C LEU A 71 0.93 5.34 -7.00
N GLU A 72 1.31 6.43 -7.65
CA GLU A 72 2.00 7.55 -7.01
C GLU A 72 1.15 8.20 -5.92
N ARG A 73 -0.17 8.29 -6.14
CA ARG A 73 -1.10 8.75 -5.11
C ARG A 73 -1.14 7.80 -3.91
N PHE A 74 -1.21 6.49 -4.15
CA PHE A 74 -1.13 5.51 -3.06
C PHE A 74 0.17 5.66 -2.25
N GLN A 75 1.31 5.91 -2.90
CA GLN A 75 2.58 6.14 -2.18
C GLN A 75 2.52 7.38 -1.28
N GLN A 76 1.90 8.47 -1.74
CA GLN A 76 1.75 9.70 -0.94
C GLN A 76 0.80 9.49 0.24
N ASP A 77 -0.30 8.79 0.02
CA ASP A 77 -1.30 8.50 1.04
C ASP A 77 -0.71 7.58 2.13
N LEU A 78 0.01 6.51 1.75
CA LEU A 78 0.72 5.63 2.68
C LEU A 78 1.78 6.38 3.51
N GLN A 79 2.51 7.31 2.90
CA GLN A 79 3.51 8.11 3.60
C GLN A 79 2.84 8.99 4.67
N SER A 80 1.69 9.56 4.31
CA SER A 80 0.91 10.42 5.20
C SER A 80 0.37 9.62 6.39
N MET A 81 -0.15 8.41 6.16
CA MET A 81 -0.63 7.51 7.22
C MET A 81 0.46 7.21 8.25
N VAL A 82 1.65 6.77 7.79
CA VAL A 82 2.78 6.46 8.68
C VAL A 82 3.28 7.71 9.42
N THR A 83 3.30 8.86 8.74
CA THR A 83 3.70 10.12 9.37
C THR A 83 2.74 10.52 10.49
N GLU A 84 1.43 10.43 10.24
CA GLU A 84 0.40 10.82 11.22
C GLU A 84 0.48 9.96 12.49
N VAL A 85 0.57 8.64 12.35
CA VAL A 85 0.67 7.73 13.52
C VAL A 85 2.00 7.85 14.27
N ASN A 86 3.07 8.27 13.61
CA ASN A 86 4.36 8.52 14.27
C ASN A 86 4.38 9.85 15.03
N GLN A 87 3.53 10.81 14.67
CA GLN A 87 3.42 12.08 15.40
C GLN A 87 2.66 11.93 16.73
N THR A 88 1.93 10.83 16.90
CA THR A 88 1.21 10.49 18.14
C THR A 88 1.99 9.57 19.09
N GLU A 89 3.23 9.17 18.77
CA GLU A 89 4.18 8.53 19.71
C GLU A 89 4.88 9.56 20.61
#